data_AF-A0A938WC86-F1
#
_entry.id   AF-A0A938WC86-F1
#
_cell.length_a   1.000
_cell.length_b   1.000
_cell.length_c   1.000
_cell.angle_alpha   90.00
_cell.angle_beta   90.00
_cell.angle_gamma   90.00
#
_symmetry.space_group_name_H-M   'P 1'
#
loop_
_entity.id
_entity.type
_entity.pdbx_description
1 polymer ?
#
loop_
_entity_poly.entity_id
_entity_poly.type
_entity_poly.pdbx_seq_one_letter_code
_entity_poly.pdbx_strand_id
1 'polypeptide(L)'
;MTPELAACVLEGLLLLHEELSVDPEAPWYVGTPDQTQVLHDELWILAGEITPASSAALVAAWYAAGRSSLLPVACTGELVSSRHSASTSPLVAAAAQSA
;
A
#
# COMPACT_ATOMS: atom_id res chain seq x y z
N MET A 1 19.50 9.27 9.95
CA MET A 1 18.27 8.99 9.19
C MET A 1 18.21 9.94 8.01
N THR A 2 17.93 9.44 6.81
CA THR A 2 18.01 10.25 5.59
C THR A 2 16.61 10.65 5.11
N PRO A 3 16.45 11.81 4.47
CA PRO A 3 15.15 12.26 3.95
C PRO A 3 14.55 11.29 2.93
N GLU A 4 15.38 10.55 2.20
CA GLU A 4 14.97 9.53 1.23
C GLU A 4 14.28 8.35 1.92
N LEU A 5 14.78 7.92 3.07
CA LEU A 5 14.16 6.85 3.86
C LEU A 5 12.80 7.30 4.41
N ALA A 6 12.69 8.55 4.85
CA ALA A 6 11.42 9.11 5.31
C ALA A 6 10.38 9.19 4.19
N ALA A 7 10.80 9.63 2.98
CA ALA A 7 9.93 9.62 1.80
C ALA A 7 9.47 8.19 1.45
N CYS A 8 10.39 7.21 1.48
CA CYS A 8 10.09 5.81 1.24
C CYS A 8 9.02 5.25 2.22
N VAL A 9 9.12 5.60 3.51
CA VAL A 9 8.13 5.19 4.52
C VAL A 9 6.77 5.85 4.27
N LEU A 10 6.75 7.15 4.01
CA LEU A 10 5.49 7.87 3.75
C LEU A 10 4.79 7.36 2.48
N GLU A 11 5.53 7.08 1.42
CA GLU A 11 4.96 6.45 0.21
C GLU A 11 4.45 5.04 0.49
N GLY A 12 5.18 4.23 1.26
CA GLY A 12 4.73 2.90 1.68
C GLY A 12 3.43 2.95 2.48
N LEU A 13 3.30 3.94 3.37
CA LEU A 13 2.08 4.18 4.14
C LEU A 13 0.90 4.53 3.22
N LEU A 14 1.11 5.38 2.22
CA LEU A 14 0.07 5.73 1.25
C LEU A 14 -0.38 4.52 0.42
N LEU A 15 0.56 3.67 -0.01
CA LEU A 15 0.26 2.44 -0.75
C LEU A 15 -0.60 1.48 0.07
N LEU A 16 -0.28 1.29 1.35
CA LEU A 16 -1.08 0.47 2.25
C LEU A 16 -2.43 1.13 2.55
N HIS A 17 -2.47 2.45 2.74
CA HIS A 17 -3.73 3.15 2.96
C HIS A 17 -4.70 2.96 1.78
N GLU A 18 -4.22 3.03 0.54
CA GLU A 18 -5.03 2.79 -0.65
C GLU A 18 -5.58 1.36 -0.71
N GLU A 19 -4.73 0.36 -0.44
CA GLU A 19 -5.12 -1.06 -0.48
C GLU A 19 -6.09 -1.43 0.64
N LEU A 20 -5.81 -1.01 1.86
CA LEU A 20 -6.58 -1.37 3.05
C LEU A 20 -7.91 -0.60 3.13
N SER A 21 -8.07 0.49 2.36
CA SER A 21 -9.31 1.27 2.28
C SER A 21 -10.21 0.84 1.11
N VAL A 22 -9.87 -0.25 0.41
CA VAL A 22 -10.66 -0.75 -0.72
C VAL A 22 -12.04 -1.26 -0.30
N ASP A 23 -12.18 -1.73 0.94
CA ASP A 23 -13.45 -2.19 1.49
C ASP A 23 -14.24 -1.00 2.10
N PRO A 24 -15.33 -0.55 1.46
CA PRO A 24 -16.13 0.55 1.96
C PRO A 24 -16.98 0.17 3.19
N GLU A 25 -17.19 -1.13 3.45
CA GLU A 25 -17.98 -1.62 4.58
C GLU A 25 -17.11 -1.82 5.84
N ALA A 26 -15.80 -2.05 5.66
CA ALA A 26 -14.84 -2.19 6.75
C ALA A 26 -13.48 -1.50 6.45
N PRO A 27 -13.43 -0.16 6.40
CA PRO A 27 -12.16 0.54 6.21
C PRO A 27 -11.26 0.32 7.43
N TRP A 28 -10.00 -0.01 7.19
CA TRP A 28 -9.02 -0.37 8.23
C TRP A 28 -8.80 0.65 9.35
N TYR A 29 -9.18 1.92 9.11
CA TYR A 29 -9.05 3.02 10.07
C TYR A 29 -10.35 3.35 10.82
N VAL A 30 -11.48 2.72 10.50
CA VAL A 30 -12.77 2.99 11.17
C VAL A 30 -12.83 2.29 12.53
N GLY A 31 -13.21 3.04 13.56
CA GLY A 31 -13.42 2.51 14.92
C GLY A 31 -12.15 2.35 15.77
N THR A 32 -10.97 2.69 15.23
CA THR A 32 -9.70 2.52 15.95
C THR A 32 -8.85 3.79 15.79
N PRO A 33 -8.77 4.67 16.81
CA PRO A 33 -7.89 5.83 16.75
C PRO A 33 -6.42 5.37 16.58
N ASP A 34 -5.62 6.20 15.90
CA ASP A 34 -4.16 6.04 15.75
C ASP A 34 -3.64 4.88 14.89
N GLN A 35 -4.48 4.14 14.17
CA GLN A 35 -4.01 3.05 13.29
C GLN A 35 -3.02 3.52 12.21
N THR A 36 -3.21 4.71 11.66
CA THR A 36 -2.24 5.31 10.72
C THR A 36 -0.88 5.53 11.37
N GLN A 37 -0.84 5.93 12.65
CA GLN A 37 0.41 6.13 13.38
C GLN A 37 1.09 4.80 13.68
N VAL A 38 0.33 3.79 14.11
CA VAL A 38 0.85 2.43 14.34
C VAL A 38 1.46 1.87 13.05
N LEU A 39 0.75 1.99 11.93
CA LEU A 39 1.24 1.51 10.65
C LEU A 39 2.48 2.27 10.17
N HIS A 40 2.50 3.60 10.37
CA HIS A 40 3.68 4.42 10.12
C HIS A 40 4.89 3.94 10.92
N ASP A 41 4.72 3.73 12.22
CA ASP A 41 5.82 3.34 13.12
C ASP A 41 6.35 1.95 12.79
N GLU A 42 5.46 1.01 12.44
CA GLU A 42 5.84 -0.31 11.96
C GLU A 42 6.66 -0.27 10.68
N LEU A 43 6.23 0.53 9.69
CA LEU A 43 6.97 0.75 8.46
C LEU A 43 8.31 1.42 8.72
N TRP A 44 8.36 2.35 9.67
CA TRP A 44 9.57 3.07 10.06
C TRP A 44 10.63 2.14 10.68
N ILE A 45 10.20 1.28 11.60
CA ILE A 45 11.06 0.27 12.23
C ILE A 45 11.60 -0.67 11.14
N LEU A 46 10.71 -1.20 10.30
CA LEU A 46 11.10 -2.13 9.25
C LEU A 46 12.06 -1.48 8.23
N ALA A 47 11.81 -0.22 7.85
CA ALA A 47 12.67 0.51 6.94
C ALA A 47 14.09 0.71 7.51
N GLY A 48 14.20 0.92 8.83
CA GLY A 48 15.50 0.96 9.52
C GLY A 48 16.23 -0.38 9.54
N GLU A 49 15.50 -1.50 9.59
CA GLU A 49 16.07 -2.85 9.57
C GLU A 49 16.58 -3.27 8.19
N ILE A 50 15.81 -3.00 7.14
CA ILE A 50 16.06 -3.56 5.80
C ILE A 50 16.65 -2.56 4.81
N THR A 51 16.60 -1.25 5.10
CA THR A 51 17.00 -0.16 4.19
C THR A 51 16.44 -0.37 2.78
N PRO A 52 15.12 -0.30 2.61
CA PRO A 52 14.44 -0.72 1.39
C PRO A 52 14.86 0.15 0.20
N ALA A 53 15.06 -0.48 -0.96
CA ALA A 53 15.38 0.22 -2.20
C ALA A 53 14.20 1.05 -2.76
N SER A 54 12.97 0.78 -2.30
CA SER A 54 11.75 1.49 -2.70
C SER A 54 10.61 1.27 -1.70
N SER A 55 9.58 2.12 -1.75
CA SER A 55 8.34 2.00 -0.97
C SER A 55 7.59 0.69 -1.25
N ALA A 56 7.58 0.22 -2.51
CA ALA A 56 7.02 -1.08 -2.86
C ALA A 56 7.79 -2.25 -2.24
N ALA A 57 9.13 -2.18 -2.20
CA ALA A 57 9.96 -3.19 -1.53
C ALA A 57 9.72 -3.20 -0.02
N LEU A 58 9.52 -2.03 0.59
CA LEU A 58 9.15 -1.91 2.00
C LEU A 58 7.81 -2.58 2.30
N VAL A 59 6.78 -2.32 1.49
CA VAL A 59 5.45 -2.93 1.67
C VAL A 59 5.51 -4.45 1.44
N ALA A 60 6.23 -4.92 0.42
CA ALA A 60 6.43 -6.34 0.19
C ALA A 60 7.12 -7.04 1.38
N ALA A 61 8.13 -6.39 1.98
CA ALA A 61 8.79 -6.89 3.18
C ALA A 61 7.86 -6.91 4.40
N TRP A 62 7.00 -5.90 4.54
CA TRP A 62 5.99 -5.85 5.61
C TRP A 62 5.00 -7.02 5.51
N TYR A 63 4.54 -7.33 4.30
CA TYR A 63 3.73 -8.52 4.02
C TYR A 63 4.49 -9.83 4.29
N ALA A 64 5.73 -9.94 3.81
CA ALA A 64 6.57 -11.13 4.00
C ALA A 64 6.86 -11.41 5.49
N ALA A 65 6.90 -10.36 6.32
CA ALA A 65 7.05 -10.48 7.77
C ALA A 65 5.75 -10.90 8.49
N GLY A 66 4.64 -11.10 7.78
CA GLY A 66 3.36 -11.49 8.36
C GLY A 66 2.69 -10.38 9.20
N ARG A 67 3.15 -9.13 9.05
CA ARG A 67 2.65 -7.98 9.83
C ARG A 67 1.24 -7.55 9.43
N SER A 68 0.69 -8.08 8.33
CA SER A 68 -0.74 -7.96 7.98
C SER A 68 -1.68 -8.55 9.02
N SER A 69 -1.21 -9.50 9.85
CA SER A 69 -1.98 -10.04 10.98
C SER A 69 -2.26 -9.02 12.09
N LEU A 70 -1.59 -7.86 12.08
CA LEU A 70 -1.83 -6.75 13.01
C LEU A 70 -3.12 -6.00 12.69
N LEU A 71 -3.68 -6.18 11.49
CA LEU A 71 -4.84 -5.44 11.03
C LEU A 71 -6.12 -6.28 11.17
N PRO A 72 -7.24 -5.68 11.58
CA PRO A 72 -8.53 -6.36 11.67
C PRO A 72 -9.21 -6.55 10.30
N VAL A 73 -8.55 -6.17 9.20
CA VAL A 73 -9.07 -6.24 7.82
C VAL A 73 -8.34 -7.32 7.01
N ALA A 74 -9.04 -7.91 6.04
CA ALA A 74 -8.45 -8.90 5.15
C ALA A 74 -7.50 -8.21 4.15
N CYS A 75 -6.20 -8.38 4.35
CA CYS A 75 -5.22 -7.86 3.40
C CYS A 75 -5.12 -8.78 2.17
N THR A 76 -5.18 -8.20 0.97
CA THR A 76 -5.12 -8.97 -0.28
C THR A 76 -3.68 -9.23 -0.73
N GLY A 77 -2.71 -8.45 -0.23
CA GLY A 77 -1.31 -8.51 -0.66
C GLY A 77 -1.08 -7.95 -2.06
N GLU A 78 -2.13 -7.49 -2.74
CA GLU A 78 -2.05 -6.86 -4.06
C GLU A 78 -2.12 -5.34 -3.93
N LEU A 79 -0.99 -4.67 -4.16
CA LEU A 79 -0.95 -3.22 -4.25
C LEU A 79 -1.89 -2.73 -5.37
N VAL A 80 -2.79 -1.80 -5.05
CA VAL A 80 -3.82 -1.28 -5.98
C VAL A 80 -3.20 -0.61 -7.23
N SER A 81 -1.96 -0.14 -7.16
CA SER A 81 -1.20 0.33 -8.34
C SER A 81 -1.01 -0.74 -9.43
N SER A 82 -0.96 -2.03 -9.09
CA SER A 82 -0.92 -3.12 -10.08
C SER A 82 -2.28 -3.36 -10.74
N ARG A 83 -3.39 -3.10 -10.03
CA ARG A 83 -4.76 -3.18 -10.57
C ARG A 83 -5.08 -2.04 -11.53
N HIS A 84 -4.50 -0.85 -11.33
CA HIS A 84 -4.64 0.28 -12.26
C HIS A 84 -3.87 0.08 -13.59
N SER A 85 -2.80 -0.71 -13.61
CA SER A 85 -2.15 -1.10 -14.88
C SER A 85 -2.95 -2.14 -15.67
N ALA A 86 -3.73 -2.99 -14.98
CA ALA A 86 -4.59 -3.98 -15.62
C ALA A 86 -5.95 -3.41 -16.08
N SER A 87 -6.36 -2.24 -15.60
CA SER A 87 -7.57 -1.56 -16.04
C SER A 87 -7.29 -0.59 -17.20
N THR A 88 -6.57 -1.04 -18.24
CA THR A 88 -6.84 -0.49 -19.58
C THR A 88 -8.15 -1.14 -20.05
N SER A 89 -9.27 -0.49 -19.75
CA SER A 89 -10.59 -0.85 -20.26
C SER A 89 -10.50 -1.15 -21.77
N PRO A 90 -10.94 -2.32 -22.27
CA PRO A 90 -10.99 -2.59 -23.70
C PRO A 90 -11.98 -1.68 -24.47
N LEU A 91 -12.74 -0.83 -23.77
CA LEU A 91 -13.70 0.09 -24.38
C LEU A 91 -13.05 1.29 -25.10
N VAL A 92 -11.78 1.64 -24.81
CA VAL A 92 -11.10 2.76 -25.50
C VAL A 92 -10.36 2.33 -26.77
N ALA A 93 -10.07 1.03 -26.96
CA ALA A 93 -9.37 0.56 -28.16
C ALA A 93 -10.26 0.53 -29.43
N ALA A 94 -11.58 0.55 -29.29
CA ALA A 94 -12.51 0.50 -30.42
C ALA A 94 -12.72 1.86 -31.11
N ALA A 95 -12.40 2.98 -30.45
CA ALA A 95 -12.63 4.32 -31.01
C ALA A 95 -11.49 4.84 -31.91
N ALA A 96 -10.36 4.12 -32.01
CA ALA A 96 -9.18 4.58 -32.74
C ALA A 96 -8.99 3.93 -34.14
N GLN A 97 -9.94 3.11 -34.62
CA GLN A 97 -9.86 2.41 -35.91
C GLN A 97 -10.91 2.86 -36.93
N SER A 98 -11.50 4.04 -36.75
CA SER A 98 -12.33 4.67 -37.78
C SER A 98 -11.92 6.13 -37.96
N ALA A 99 -10.80 6.30 -38.65
CA ALA A 99 -10.44 7.50 -39.38
C ALA A 99 -9.91 7.07 -40.75
#